data_AF-A0A661QXY9-F1
#
_entry.id   AF-A0A661QXY9-F1
#
_cell.length_a   1.000
_cell.length_b   1.000
_cell.length_c   1.000
_cell.angle_alpha   90.00
_cell.angle_beta   90.00
_cell.angle_gamma   90.00
#
_symmetry.space_group_name_H-M   'P 1'
#
loop_
_entity.id
_entity.type
_entity.pdbx_description
1 polymer ?
#
loop_
_entity_poly.entity_id
_entity_poly.type
_entity_poly.pdbx_seq_one_letter_code
_entity_poly.pdbx_strand_id
1 'polypeptide(L)'
;MSLWDDISIDDFDDGAMVVLIDTVGLKAAKKLVEIFGGDEFYFPKAESVIRAARNRRIYKEFTGYNHRSLAIKYNLTARYIRLLIDEQRSIKPKANEKQLELF
;
A
#
# COMPACT_ATOMS: atom_id res chain seq x y z
N MET A 1 38.44 -6.26 8.81
CA MET A 1 37.32 -5.53 9.43
C MET A 1 36.87 -4.50 8.42
N SER A 2 35.58 -4.47 8.10
CA SER A 2 35.05 -3.52 7.11
C SER A 2 34.79 -2.19 7.81
N LEU A 3 34.99 -1.05 7.13
CA LEU A 3 34.56 0.26 7.67
C LEU A 3 33.06 0.27 8.02
N TRP A 4 32.28 -0.62 7.39
CA TRP A 4 30.86 -0.84 7.72
C TRP A 4 30.61 -1.33 9.14
N ASP A 5 31.57 -2.04 9.74
CA ASP A 5 31.43 -2.56 11.11
C ASP A 5 31.49 -1.41 12.13
N ASP A 6 32.19 -0.34 11.79
CA ASP A 6 32.47 0.80 12.68
C ASP A 6 31.43 1.92 12.60
N ILE A 7 30.56 1.92 11.58
CA ILE A 7 29.50 2.94 11.42
C ILE A 7 28.57 2.95 12.65
N SER A 8 28.39 4.13 13.21
CA SER A 8 27.50 4.47 14.32
C SER A 8 26.33 5.34 13.83
N ILE A 9 25.46 5.74 14.75
CA ILE A 9 24.37 6.67 14.42
C ILE A 9 24.89 8.10 14.18
N ASP A 10 25.99 8.46 14.83
CA ASP A 10 26.59 9.79 14.77
C ASP A 10 27.24 10.10 13.40
N ASP A 11 27.42 9.06 12.57
CA ASP A 11 27.93 9.18 11.19
C ASP A 11 26.84 9.59 10.18
N PHE A 12 25.59 9.71 10.60
CA PHE A 12 24.48 10.13 9.76
C PHE A 12 24.05 11.56 10.10
N ASP A 13 23.91 12.40 9.07
CA ASP A 13 23.42 13.77 9.23
C ASP A 13 22.02 13.80 9.88
N ASP A 14 21.79 14.81 10.73
CA ASP A 14 20.52 15.05 11.40
C ASP A 14 19.37 15.14 10.39
N GLY A 15 18.28 14.41 10.65
CA GLY A 15 17.05 14.50 9.85
C GLY A 15 16.38 13.16 9.57
N ALA A 16 15.91 12.97 8.33
CA ALA A 16 15.10 11.80 7.96
C ALA A 16 15.83 10.46 8.15
N MET A 17 17.17 10.46 8.02
CA MET A 17 17.98 9.25 8.16
C MET A 17 18.08 8.81 9.62
N VAL A 18 18.25 9.73 10.57
CA VAL A 18 18.21 9.42 12.01
C VAL A 18 16.84 8.86 12.41
N VAL A 19 15.76 9.50 11.96
CA VAL A 19 14.39 9.01 12.21
C VAL A 19 14.18 7.59 11.64
N LEU A 20 14.73 7.33 10.44
CA LEU A 20 14.70 5.99 9.85
C LEU A 20 15.47 4.98 10.71
N ILE A 21 16.69 5.32 11.15
CA ILE A 21 17.53 4.47 12.02
C ILE A 21 16.81 4.17 13.33
N ASP A 22 16.17 5.15 13.97
CA ASP A 22 15.39 4.94 15.19
C ASP A 22 14.18 4.02 14.95
N THR A 23 13.58 4.10 13.76
CA THR A 23 12.39 3.32 13.40
C THR A 23 12.72 1.86 13.04
N VAL A 24 13.79 1.61 12.28
CA VAL A 24 14.11 0.27 11.73
C VAL A 24 15.38 -0.36 12.32
N GLY A 25 16.16 0.41 13.07
CA GLY A 25 17.45 0.02 13.63
C GLY A 25 18.62 0.21 12.67
N LEU A 26 19.80 0.50 13.25
CA LEU A 26 21.04 0.79 12.51
C LEU A 26 21.44 -0.31 11.52
N LYS A 27 21.25 -1.59 11.88
CA LYS A 27 21.58 -2.72 10.99
C LYS A 27 20.76 -2.72 9.69
N ALA A 28 19.45 -2.41 9.78
CA ALA A 28 18.59 -2.35 8.61
C ALA A 28 18.89 -1.11 7.78
N ALA A 29 19.14 0.03 8.44
CA ALA A 29 19.54 1.27 7.79
C ALA A 29 20.85 1.11 6.99
N LYS A 30 21.89 0.47 7.55
CA LYS A 30 23.14 0.17 6.82
C LYS A 30 22.87 -0.56 5.51
N LYS A 31 22.03 -1.60 5.52
CA LYS A 31 21.64 -2.33 4.31
C LYS A 31 20.88 -1.47 3.30
N LEU A 32 20.02 -0.56 3.76
CA LEU A 32 19.30 0.35 2.87
C LEU A 32 20.26 1.32 2.18
N VAL A 33 21.28 1.81 2.89
CA VAL A 33 22.34 2.65 2.30
C VAL A 33 23.20 1.87 1.31
N GLU A 34 23.54 0.62 1.60
CA GLU A 34 24.28 -0.23 0.64
C GLU A 34 23.51 -0.46 -0.66
N ILE A 35 22.18 -0.58 -0.59
CA ILE A 35 21.33 -0.92 -1.74
C ILE A 35 20.89 0.32 -2.52
N PHE A 36 20.53 1.40 -1.82
CA PHE A 36 19.88 2.59 -2.39
C PHE A 36 20.71 3.88 -2.23
N GLY A 37 21.91 3.81 -1.63
CA GLY A 37 22.74 4.98 -1.39
C GLY A 37 23.11 5.70 -2.68
N GLY A 38 22.83 7.01 -2.73
CA GLY A 38 23.01 7.85 -3.92
C GLY A 38 21.73 8.13 -4.70
N ASP A 39 20.64 7.39 -4.44
CA ASP A 39 19.33 7.63 -5.04
C ASP A 39 18.42 8.51 -4.15
N GLU A 40 17.52 9.26 -4.79
CA GLU A 40 16.43 9.95 -4.09
C GLU A 40 15.27 8.98 -3.85
N PHE A 41 15.08 8.57 -2.60
CA PHE A 41 14.04 7.60 -2.24
C PHE A 41 12.75 8.28 -1.76
N TYR A 42 11.68 8.12 -2.55
CA TYR A 42 10.36 8.63 -2.17
C TYR A 42 9.58 7.65 -1.28
N PHE A 43 9.10 8.12 -0.12
CA PHE A 43 8.14 7.37 0.69
C PHE A 43 6.70 7.71 0.28
N PRO A 44 5.94 6.74 -0.26
CA PRO A 44 4.55 6.99 -0.63
C PRO A 44 3.69 7.28 0.59
N LYS A 45 2.66 8.12 0.39
CA LYS A 45 1.63 8.33 1.40
C LYS A 45 1.01 6.98 1.79
N ALA A 46 0.90 6.73 3.09
CA ALA A 46 0.32 5.49 3.61
C ALA A 46 -1.06 5.19 3.00
N GLU A 47 -1.90 6.21 2.80
CA GLU A 47 -3.21 6.07 2.16
C GLU A 47 -3.11 5.47 0.74
N SER A 48 -2.14 5.92 -0.06
CA SER A 48 -1.93 5.41 -1.42
C SER A 48 -1.58 3.92 -1.42
N VAL A 49 -0.74 3.49 -0.47
CA VAL A 49 -0.32 2.08 -0.35
C VAL A 49 -1.49 1.20 0.11
N ILE A 50 -2.24 1.64 1.13
CA ILE A 50 -3.35 0.84 1.67
C ILE A 50 -4.61 0.89 0.79
N ARG A 51 -4.74 1.87 -0.12
CA ARG A 51 -5.94 2.07 -0.95
C ARG A 51 -6.38 0.80 -1.64
N ALA A 52 -5.46 0.08 -2.30
CA ALA A 52 -5.79 -1.14 -3.01
C ALA A 52 -6.29 -2.25 -2.06
N ALA A 53 -5.66 -2.40 -0.90
CA ALA A 53 -6.07 -3.37 0.12
C ALA A 53 -7.43 -3.01 0.73
N ARG A 54 -7.65 -1.73 1.05
CA ARG A 54 -8.94 -1.18 1.51
C ARG A 54 -10.04 -1.48 0.49
N ASN A 55 -9.80 -1.20 -0.79
CA ASN A 55 -10.81 -1.39 -1.83
C ASN A 55 -11.18 -2.87 -2.01
N ARG A 56 -10.19 -3.77 -2.01
CA ARG A 56 -10.46 -5.23 -2.02
C ARG A 56 -11.28 -5.67 -0.81
N ARG A 57 -11.02 -5.11 0.37
CA ARG A 57 -11.77 -5.43 1.59
C ARG A 57 -13.20 -4.91 1.54
N ILE A 58 -13.40 -3.66 1.12
CA ILE A 58 -14.72 -3.06 0.91
C ILE A 58 -15.56 -3.93 -0.03
N TYR A 59 -14.97 -4.36 -1.15
CA TYR A 59 -15.67 -5.20 -2.13
C TYR A 59 -16.05 -6.57 -1.57
N LYS A 60 -15.17 -7.20 -0.77
CA LYS A 60 -15.47 -8.47 -0.08
C LYS A 60 -16.59 -8.33 0.96
N GLU A 61 -16.67 -7.19 1.65
CA GLU A 61 -17.69 -6.91 2.67
C GLU A 61 -19.02 -6.39 2.08
N PHE A 62 -19.10 -6.21 0.77
CA PHE A 62 -20.27 -5.65 0.11
C PHE A 62 -21.39 -6.70 -0.02
N THR A 63 -22.57 -6.40 0.52
CA THR A 63 -23.73 -7.30 0.52
C THR A 63 -24.76 -6.98 -0.57
N GLY A 64 -24.51 -5.98 -1.41
CA GLY A 64 -25.44 -5.51 -2.45
C GLY A 64 -26.18 -4.22 -2.08
N TYR A 65 -26.44 -3.99 -0.79
CA TYR A 65 -27.23 -2.83 -0.32
C TYR A 65 -26.58 -2.05 0.85
N ASN A 66 -25.49 -2.54 1.44
CA ASN A 66 -24.83 -1.94 2.61
C ASN A 66 -23.90 -0.73 2.31
N HIS A 67 -24.14 0.03 1.24
CA HIS A 67 -23.29 1.15 0.82
C HIS A 67 -23.07 2.20 1.93
N ARG A 68 -24.14 2.58 2.63
CA ARG A 68 -24.08 3.61 3.69
C ARG A 68 -23.28 3.12 4.90
N SER A 69 -23.43 1.84 5.27
CA SER A 69 -22.69 1.24 6.38
C SER A 69 -21.20 1.14 6.07
N LEU A 70 -20.83 0.77 4.84
CA LEU A 70 -19.43 0.74 4.39
C LEU A 70 -18.82 2.15 4.33
N ALA A 71 -19.59 3.14 3.86
CA ALA A 71 -19.18 4.54 3.85
C ALA A 71 -18.79 5.02 5.25
N ILE A 72 -19.61 4.75 6.26
CA ILE A 72 -19.31 5.11 7.66
C ILE A 72 -18.08 4.33 8.17
N LYS A 73 -18.07 3.00 7.99
CA LYS A 73 -16.99 2.14 8.49
C LYS A 73 -15.60 2.52 7.99
N TYR A 74 -15.50 2.91 6.72
CA TYR A 74 -14.23 3.26 6.08
C TYR A 74 -13.98 4.76 6.01
N ASN A 75 -14.87 5.59 6.58
CA ASN A 75 -14.84 7.05 6.48
C ASN A 75 -14.74 7.55 5.03
N LEU A 76 -15.62 7.03 4.16
CA LEU A 76 -15.70 7.35 2.74
C LEU A 76 -17.10 7.85 2.39
N THR A 77 -17.25 8.50 1.24
CA THR A 77 -18.57 8.90 0.76
C THR A 77 -19.32 7.70 0.17
N ALA A 78 -20.65 7.66 0.30
CA ALA A 78 -21.47 6.63 -0.33
C ALA A 78 -21.30 6.62 -1.87
N ARG A 79 -21.01 7.79 -2.48
CA ARG A 79 -20.66 7.89 -3.90
C ARG A 79 -19.37 7.13 -4.22
N TYR A 80 -18.33 7.32 -3.41
CA TYR A 80 -17.05 6.62 -3.60
C TYR A 80 -17.21 5.10 -3.47
N ILE A 81 -17.98 4.63 -2.48
CA ILE A 81 -18.28 3.20 -2.33
C ILE A 81 -18.94 2.64 -3.59
N ARG A 82 -19.96 3.31 -4.15
CA ARG A 82 -20.61 2.85 -5.40
C ARG A 82 -19.62 2.72 -6.56
N LEU A 83 -18.85 3.78 -6.81
CA LEU A 83 -17.83 3.80 -7.88
C LEU A 83 -16.80 2.67 -7.71
N LEU A 84 -16.36 2.44 -6.48
CA LEU A 84 -15.42 1.37 -6.15
C LEU A 84 -16.01 -0.01 -6.44
N ILE A 85 -17.27 -0.26 -6.07
CA ILE A 85 -17.93 -1.53 -6.36
C ILE A 85 -18.02 -1.74 -7.88
N ASP A 86 -18.36 -0.71 -8.64
CA ASP A 86 -18.47 -0.78 -10.10
C ASP A 86 -17.09 -1.04 -10.75
N GLU A 87 -16.04 -0.36 -10.29
CA GLU A 87 -14.65 -0.59 -10.71
C GLU A 87 -14.19 -2.03 -10.41
N GLN A 88 -14.52 -2.59 -9.25
CA GLN A 88 -14.15 -3.96 -8.91
C GLN A 88 -14.93 -5.02 -9.71
N ARG A 89 -16.15 -4.69 -10.17
CA ARG A 89 -16.93 -5.56 -11.05
C ARG A 89 -16.38 -5.63 -12.47
N SER A 90 -15.79 -4.53 -12.98
CA SER A 90 -15.18 -4.51 -14.31
C SER A 90 -13.83 -5.23 -14.36
N ILE A 91 -13.11 -5.28 -13.23
CA ILE A 91 -11.81 -5.98 -13.10
C ILE A 91 -11.98 -7.51 -13.06
N LYS A 92 -13.08 -8.03 -12.49
CA LYS A 92 -13.37 -9.47 -12.58
C LYS A 92 -13.80 -9.80 -14.01
N PRO A 93 -13.19 -10.77 -14.71
CA PRO A 93 -13.67 -11.18 -16.02
C PRO A 93 -15.14 -11.59 -15.90
N LYS A 94 -15.98 -11.03 -16.79
CA LYS A 94 -17.37 -11.48 -16.95
C LYS A 94 -17.31 -12.97 -17.27
N ALA A 95 -17.80 -13.81 -16.37
CA ALA A 95 -17.89 -15.25 -16.56
C ALA A 95 -18.95 -15.61 -17.62
N ASN A 96 -18.75 -15.16 -18.86
CA ASN A 96 -19.63 -15.41 -20.00
C ASN A 96 -18.82 -16.07 -21.13
N GLU A 97 -18.18 -17.21 -20.86
CA GLU A 97 -17.66 -18.11 -21.91
C GLU A 97 -18.52 -19.37 -22.09
N LYS A 98 -19.43 -19.69 -21.16
CA LYS A 98 -20.28 -20.90 -21.25
C LYS A 98 -21.48 -20.81 -22.21
N GLN A 99 -21.60 -19.77 -23.03
CA GLN A 99 -22.69 -19.64 -24.00
C GLN A 99 -22.27 -19.80 -25.48
N LEU A 100 -20.98 -20.06 -25.76
CA LEU A 100 -20.49 -20.27 -27.13
C LEU A 100 -20.33 -21.74 -27.52
N GLU A 101 -20.59 -22.70 -26.63
CA GLU A 101 -20.54 -24.15 -26.95
C GLU A 101 -21.86 -24.71 -27.49
N LEU A 102 -22.86 -23.86 -27.80
CA LEU A 102 -24.17 -24.30 -28.30
C LEU A 102 -24.39 -24.09 -29.81
N PHE A 103 -23.32 -23.90 -30.58
CA PHE A 103 -23.36 -23.92 -32.05
C PHE A 103 -22.32 -24.87 -32.61
#